data_AF-L1J1H3-F1
#
_entry.id   AF-L1J1H3-F1
#
_cell.length_a   1.000
_cell.length_b   1.000
_cell.length_c   1.000
_cell.angle_alpha   90.00
_cell.angle_beta   90.00
_cell.angle_gamma   90.00
#
_symmetry.space_group_name_H-M   'P 1'
#
loop_
_entity.id
_entity.type
_entity.pdbx_description
1 polymer ?
#
loop_
_entity_poly.entity_id
_entity_poly.type
_entity_poly.pdbx_seq_one_letter_code
_entity_poly.pdbx_strand_id
1 'polypeptide(L)' 'NLPSQSVSVLKEWMRNNIKRPYPTDQDKVELAALANITTQQVSNWFVNARKRIW' A
#
# COMPACT_ATOMS: atom_id res chain seq x y z
N ASN A 1 10.06 0.01 -10.01
CA ASN A 1 10.38 -0.16 -8.58
C ASN A 1 9.95 1.09 -7.83
N LEU A 2 9.32 0.93 -6.66
CA LEU A 2 8.95 2.05 -5.79
C LEU A 2 10.13 2.44 -4.88
N PRO A 3 10.25 3.72 -4.48
CA PRO A 3 11.24 4.15 -3.50
C PRO A 3 11.07 3.41 -2.17
N SER A 4 12.19 3.15 -1.47
CA SER A 4 12.17 2.44 -0.18
C SER A 4 11.27 3.13 0.85
N GLN A 5 11.29 4.47 0.90
CA GLN A 5 10.43 5.26 1.78
C GLN A 5 8.94 5.04 1.49
N SER A 6 8.55 5.08 0.22
CA SER A 6 7.17 4.80 -0.21
C SER A 6 6.75 3.39 0.21
N VAL A 7 7.62 2.39 0.03
CA VAL A 7 7.35 1.01 0.42
C VAL A 7 7.19 0.86 1.93
N SER A 8 7.95 1.61 2.75
CA SER A 8 7.82 1.57 4.21
C SER A 8 6.43 1.99 4.68
N VAL A 9 5.88 3.08 4.13
CA VAL A 9 4.51 3.54 4.43
C VAL A 9 3.48 2.46 4.10
N LEU A 10 3.57 1.86 2.91
CA LEU A 10 2.62 0.82 2.48
C LEU A 10 2.72 -0.45 3.34
N LYS A 11 3.94 -0.85 3.71
CA LYS A 11 4.18 -2.00 4.60
C LYS A 11 3.64 -1.75 6.01
N GLU A 12 3.77 -0.54 6.54
CA GLU A 12 3.23 -0.17 7.84
C GLU A 12 1.70 -0.30 7.87
N TRP A 13 1.02 0.29 6.90
CA TRP A 13 -0.43 0.13 6.76
C TRP A 13 -0.82 -1.35 6.64
N MET A 14 -0.08 -2.13 5.84
CA MET A 14 -0.37 -3.55 5.63
C MET A 14 -0.19 -4.38 6.91
N ARG A 15 0.83 -4.10 7.72
CA ARG A 15 1.02 -4.75 9.04
C ARG A 15 -0.14 -4.45 9.98
N ASN A 16 -0.58 -3.20 10.03
CA ASN A 16 -1.70 -2.78 10.88
C ASN A 16 -3.04 -3.38 10.42
N ASN A 17 -3.15 -3.73 9.13
CA ASN A 17 -4.36 -4.28 8.52
C ASN A 17 -4.19 -5.75 8.07
N ILE A 18 -3.28 -6.52 8.67
CA ILE A 18 -2.91 -7.86 8.19
C ILE A 18 -4.09 -8.84 8.11
N LYS A 19 -5.10 -8.67 8.98
CA LYS A 19 -6.33 -9.48 8.98
C LYS A 19 -7.22 -9.20 7.76
N ARG A 20 -7.18 -7.99 7.21
CA ARG A 20 -7.96 -7.54 6.05
C ARG A 20 -7.18 -6.52 5.22
N PRO A 21 -6.17 -6.95 4.43
CA PRO A 21 -5.24 -6.05 3.73
C PRO A 21 -5.84 -5.49 2.43
N TYR A 22 -7.02 -4.88 2.52
CA TYR A 22 -7.77 -4.29 1.40
C TYR A 22 -8.02 -2.81 1.70
N PRO A 23 -7.12 -1.91 1.24
CA PRO A 23 -7.32 -0.48 1.44
C PRO A 23 -8.57 -0.02 0.69
N THR A 24 -9.36 0.81 1.37
CA THR A 24 -10.48 1.54 0.77
C THR A 24 -9.96 2.60 -0.22
N ASP A 25 -10.84 3.24 -0.97
CA ASP A 25 -10.42 4.32 -1.87
C ASP A 25 -9.88 5.52 -1.10
N GLN A 26 -10.41 5.79 0.10
CA GLN A 26 -9.90 6.80 1.01
C GLN A 26 -8.48 6.44 1.50
N ASP A 27 -8.27 5.19 1.95
CA ASP A 27 -6.93 4.71 2.36
C ASP A 27 -5.92 4.87 1.21
N LYS A 28 -6.32 4.55 -0.03
CA LYS A 28 -5.42 4.66 -1.19
C LYS A 28 -4.99 6.11 -1.44
N VAL A 29 -5.89 7.08 -1.28
CA VAL A 29 -5.60 8.51 -1.43
C VAL A 29 -4.63 8.97 -0.33
N GLU A 30 -4.88 8.58 0.91
CA GLU A 30 -4.02 8.93 2.05
C GLU A 30 -2.62 8.30 1.91
N LEU A 31 -2.55 7.02 1.56
CA LEU A 31 -1.29 6.31 1.34
C LEU A 31 -0.52 6.89 0.16
N ALA A 32 -1.20 7.29 -0.92
CA ALA A 32 -0.59 7.95 -2.07
C ALA A 32 0.06 9.27 -1.66
N ALA A 33 -0.65 10.11 -0.88
CA ALA A 33 -0.13 11.36 -0.37
C ALA A 33 1.08 11.15 0.57
N LEU A 34 0.98 10.22 1.53
CA LEU A 34 2.03 9.94 2.50
C LEU A 34 3.28 9.32 1.87
N ALA A 35 3.11 8.42 0.90
CA ALA A 35 4.19 7.72 0.24
C ALA A 35 4.76 8.49 -0.97
N ASN A 36 4.18 9.66 -1.31
CA ASN A 36 4.49 10.47 -2.48
C ASN A 36 4.49 9.67 -3.80
N ILE A 37 3.40 8.93 -4.03
CA ILE A 37 3.17 8.09 -5.22
C ILE A 37 1.71 8.22 -5.66
N THR A 38 1.35 7.66 -6.81
CA THR A 38 -0.04 7.68 -7.29
C THR A 38 -0.90 6.61 -6.62
N THR A 39 -2.21 6.85 -6.57
CA THR A 39 -3.20 5.85 -6.12
C THR A 39 -3.17 4.56 -6.95
N GLN A 40 -2.80 4.65 -8.24
CA GLN A 40 -2.56 3.49 -9.10
C GLN A 40 -1.34 2.68 -8.64
N GLN A 41 -0.25 3.34 -8.27
CA GLN A 41 0.94 2.67 -7.73
C GLN A 41 0.63 1.99 -6.39
N VAL A 42 -0.16 2.63 -5.52
CA VAL A 42 -0.68 2.02 -4.27
C VAL A 42 -1.48 0.76 -4.59
N SER A 43 -2.46 0.85 -5.50
CA SER A 43 -3.32 -0.28 -5.89
C SER A 43 -2.51 -1.45 -6.43
N ASN A 44 -1.57 -1.19 -7.34
CA ASN A 44 -0.70 -2.20 -7.92
C ASN A 44 0.21 -2.85 -6.86
N TRP A 45 0.71 -2.06 -5.92
CA TRP A 45 1.52 -2.57 -4.82
C TRP A 45 0.73 -3.52 -3.93
N PHE A 46 -0.48 -3.15 -3.50
CA PHE A 46 -1.31 -4.01 -2.64
C PHE A 46 -1.75 -5.29 -3.33
N VAL A 47 -2.05 -5.26 -4.63
CA VAL A 47 -2.33 -6.47 -5.41
C VAL A 47 -1.14 -7.42 -5.38
N ASN A 48 0.07 -6.93 -5.64
CA ASN A 48 1.28 -7.75 -5.66
C ASN A 48 1.73 -8.17 -4.27
N ALA A 49 1.57 -7.32 -3.25
CA ALA A 49 1.94 -7.61 -1.87
C ALA A 49 1.06 -8.73 -1.30
N ARG A 50 -0.25 -8.71 -1.55
CA ARG A 50 -1.15 -9.82 -1.14
C ARG A 50 -0.73 -11.14 -1.77
N LYS A 51 -0.45 -11.18 -3.08
CA LYS A 51 0.03 -12.39 -3.79
C LYS A 51 1.34 -13.00 -3.26
N ARG A 52 2.06 -12.29 -2.39
CA ARG A 52 3.30 -12.80 -1.76
C ARG A 52 3.06 -13.35 -0.36
N ILE A 53 1.91 -13.05 0.24
CA ILE A 53 1.51 -13.50 1.59
C ILE A 53 0.61 -14.75 1.50
N TRP A 54 -0.16 -14.86 0.41
CA TRP A 54 -1.05 -15.97 0.08
C TRP A 54 -0.52 -16.70 -1.13
#